data_AF-A0A1S3KHX4-F1
#
_entry.id   AF-A0A1S3KHX4-F1
#
_cell.length_a   1.000
_cell.length_b   1.000
_cell.length_c   1.000
_cell.angle_alpha   90.00
_cell.angle_beta   90.00
_cell.angle_gamma   90.00
#
_symmetry.space_group_name_H-M   'P 1'
#
loop_
_entity.id
_entity.type
_entity.pdbx_description
1 polymer ?
#
loop_
_entity_poly.entity_id
_entity_poly.type
_entity_poly.pdbx_seq_one_letter_code
_entity_poly.pdbx_strand_id
1 'polypeptide(L)'
;MDLMVEASPRRIFANAHTYHINSISVNSDHETYLSADDLRVNLWHLEITDRSFNIVDIKPANMEELTEVITAAECHPHQCNVFVYSSSKGTIRLCDMRAAALCDRQSKFFEEPEDPSSRSFFSEIISSISDVKFSHSGRYMMTRDYLSVKVWDLNMENRPVETYQVHEYLRSKLCSLYENDCIFDKFECCWNGSDSAIMTGSYNNFFRMFDRN
;
A
#
# COMPACT_ATOMS: atom_id res chain seq x y z
N MET A 1 42.29 -14.55 18.12
CA MET A 1 41.20 -14.15 19.02
C MET A 1 40.08 -13.75 18.07
N ASP A 2 39.10 -14.64 17.88
CA ASP A 2 38.06 -14.45 16.86
C ASP A 2 37.08 -13.36 17.33
N LEU A 3 36.89 -12.36 16.48
CA LEU A 3 35.95 -11.27 16.72
C LEU A 3 34.53 -11.82 16.65
N MET A 4 33.86 -11.93 17.79
CA MET A 4 32.44 -12.28 17.86
C MET A 4 31.62 -11.01 17.60
N VAL A 5 30.87 -10.98 16.50
CA VAL A 5 29.94 -9.88 16.17
C VAL A 5 28.53 -10.32 16.55
N GLU A 6 27.90 -9.60 17.48
CA GLU A 6 26.52 -9.83 17.88
C GLU A 6 25.65 -8.64 17.44
N ALA A 7 24.55 -8.93 16.73
CA ALA A 7 23.57 -7.93 16.35
C ALA A 7 22.61 -7.70 17.52
N SER A 8 22.57 -6.48 18.05
CA SER A 8 21.59 -6.06 19.06
C SER A 8 20.66 -4.99 18.49
N PRO A 9 19.35 -5.02 18.82
CA PRO A 9 18.43 -4.00 18.38
C PRO A 9 18.79 -2.66 19.04
N ARG A 10 19.05 -1.63 18.24
CA ARG A 10 19.37 -0.29 18.78
C ARG A 10 18.15 0.39 19.39
N ARG A 11 16.95 0.14 18.84
CA ARG A 11 15.69 0.80 19.20
C ARG A 11 14.52 -0.18 19.03
N ILE A 12 13.52 -0.07 19.89
CA ILE A 12 12.29 -0.87 19.87
C ILE A 12 11.12 0.09 20.01
N PHE A 13 10.26 0.15 18.99
CA PHE A 13 9.05 0.96 18.98
C PHE A 13 7.85 0.04 19.23
N ALA A 14 7.16 0.23 20.35
CA ALA A 14 6.16 -0.73 20.82
C ALA A 14 4.87 -0.04 21.29
N ASN A 15 3.79 -0.82 21.42
CA ASN A 15 2.52 -0.44 22.05
C ASN A 15 1.76 0.75 21.42
N ALA A 16 2.00 1.05 20.14
CA ALA A 16 1.27 2.11 19.43
C ALA A 16 0.17 1.61 18.47
N HIS A 17 0.18 0.32 18.14
CA HIS A 17 -0.78 -0.29 17.22
C HIS A 17 -1.70 -1.24 17.98
N THR A 18 -2.98 -1.21 17.62
CA THR A 18 -4.00 -2.14 18.14
C THR A 18 -4.20 -3.31 17.19
N TYR A 19 -3.94 -3.10 15.89
CA TYR A 19 -4.13 -4.09 14.83
C TYR A 19 -2.79 -4.51 14.22
N HIS A 20 -2.84 -5.37 13.21
CA HIS A 20 -1.64 -5.90 12.57
C HIS A 20 -0.94 -4.82 11.74
N ILE A 21 0.33 -4.54 12.06
CA ILE A 21 1.15 -3.64 11.27
C ILE A 21 1.36 -4.27 9.90
N ASN A 22 0.94 -3.58 8.85
CA ASN A 22 1.09 -4.01 7.45
C ASN A 22 2.17 -3.20 6.72
N SER A 23 2.51 -2.00 7.20
CA SER A 23 3.46 -1.11 6.51
C SER A 23 4.38 -0.37 7.46
N ILE A 24 5.62 -0.15 7.01
CA ILE A 24 6.57 0.80 7.57
C ILE A 24 7.24 1.56 6.43
N SER A 25 7.38 2.87 6.55
CA SER A 25 8.00 3.69 5.50
C SER A 25 8.77 4.86 6.08
N VAL A 26 10.05 4.94 5.76
CA VAL A 26 10.95 6.01 6.22
C VAL A 26 10.64 7.29 5.46
N ASN A 27 10.58 8.41 6.17
CA ASN A 27 10.33 9.69 5.57
C ASN A 27 11.61 10.28 4.96
N SER A 28 11.44 11.15 3.96
CA SER A 28 12.55 11.83 3.27
C SER A 28 13.20 12.95 4.11
N ASP A 29 12.67 13.22 5.31
CA ASP A 29 13.27 14.17 6.27
C ASP A 29 14.45 13.57 7.06
N HIS A 30 14.69 12.27 6.95
CA HIS A 30 15.71 11.51 7.69
C HIS A 30 15.56 11.52 9.22
N GLU A 31 14.38 11.91 9.72
CA GLU A 31 14.10 12.09 11.14
C GLU A 31 12.87 11.27 11.56
N THR A 32 11.90 11.12 10.67
CA THR A 32 10.64 10.43 10.93
C THR A 32 10.42 9.20 10.04
N TYR A 33 9.49 8.35 10.46
CA TYR A 33 8.96 7.27 9.65
C TYR A 33 7.50 6.99 10.04
N LEU A 34 6.72 6.44 9.11
CA LEU A 34 5.36 6.00 9.40
C LEU A 34 5.30 4.49 9.62
N SER A 35 4.31 4.06 10.41
CA SER A 35 3.84 2.69 10.44
C SER A 35 2.32 2.65 10.34
N ALA A 36 1.79 1.71 9.56
CA ALA A 36 0.36 1.55 9.38
C ALA A 36 -0.10 0.17 9.84
N ASP A 37 -1.25 0.15 10.50
CA ASP A 37 -2.03 -1.07 10.73
C ASP A 37 -3.32 -1.05 9.91
N ASP A 38 -4.24 -1.99 10.17
CA ASP A 38 -5.47 -2.13 9.40
C ASP A 38 -6.40 -0.91 9.46
N LEU A 39 -6.28 -0.01 10.45
CA LEU A 39 -7.17 1.15 10.61
C LEU A 39 -6.45 2.48 10.90
N ARG A 40 -5.15 2.45 11.19
CA ARG A 40 -4.40 3.61 11.69
C ARG A 40 -3.03 3.74 11.04
N VAL A 41 -2.60 5.00 10.86
CA VAL A 41 -1.23 5.35 10.51
C VAL A 41 -0.63 6.21 11.62
N ASN A 42 0.52 5.79 12.13
CA ASN A 42 1.27 6.49 13.17
C ASN A 42 2.58 7.02 12.61
N LEU A 43 2.92 8.26 12.95
CA LEU A 43 4.19 8.90 12.67
C LEU A 43 5.10 8.78 13.91
N TRP A 44 6.35 8.40 13.67
CA TRP A 44 7.37 8.22 14.68
C TRP A 44 8.56 9.10 14.38
N HIS A 45 9.24 9.53 15.43
CA HIS A 45 10.57 10.08 15.33
C HIS A 45 11.57 8.95 15.57
N LEU A 46 12.59 8.82 14.72
CA LEU A 46 13.54 7.70 14.78
C LEU A 46 14.24 7.61 16.14
N GLU A 47 14.39 8.72 16.85
CA GLU A 47 15.04 8.80 18.17
C GLU A 47 14.11 8.69 19.38
N ILE A 48 12.79 8.68 19.19
CA ILE A 48 11.79 8.69 20.28
C ILE A 48 10.94 7.43 20.17
N THR A 49 11.16 6.48 21.09
CA THR A 49 10.53 5.15 21.03
C THR A 49 9.29 5.00 21.91
N ASP A 50 9.06 5.95 22.82
CA ASP A 50 8.00 5.90 23.83
C ASP A 50 6.72 6.65 23.40
N ARG A 51 6.76 7.36 22.27
CA ARG A 51 5.66 8.17 21.76
C ARG A 51 5.59 8.09 20.23
N SER A 52 4.36 8.07 19.72
CA SER A 52 4.03 8.22 18.31
C SER A 52 2.86 9.19 18.18
N PHE A 53 2.69 9.73 16.99
CA PHE A 53 1.57 10.61 16.67
C PHE A 53 0.67 9.94 15.64
N ASN A 54 -0.59 9.71 15.98
CA ASN A 54 -1.56 9.15 15.04
C ASN A 54 -1.98 10.23 14.04
N ILE A 55 -1.72 9.99 12.75
CA ILE A 55 -2.00 10.93 11.66
C ILE A 55 -3.22 10.52 10.83
N VAL A 56 -3.61 9.24 10.88
CA VAL A 56 -4.81 8.69 10.23
C VAL A 56 -5.47 7.71 11.19
N ASP A 57 -6.79 7.83 11.38
CA ASP A 57 -7.64 6.87 12.08
C ASP A 57 -8.94 6.71 11.31
N ILE A 58 -9.10 5.59 10.58
CA ILE A 58 -10.32 5.26 9.84
C ILE A 58 -11.25 4.34 10.64
N LYS A 59 -10.96 4.12 11.93
CA LYS A 59 -11.78 3.26 12.79
C LYS A 59 -13.21 3.80 12.91
N PRO A 60 -14.23 3.01 12.54
CA PRO A 60 -15.62 3.42 12.75
C PRO A 60 -15.97 3.45 14.25
N ALA A 61 -16.99 4.22 14.61
CA ALA A 61 -17.48 4.26 15.98
C ALA A 61 -18.02 2.89 16.44
N ASN A 62 -18.69 2.16 15.53
CA ASN A 62 -19.09 0.77 15.71
C ASN A 62 -18.25 -0.14 14.80
N MET A 63 -17.57 -1.13 15.38
CA MET A 63 -16.77 -2.09 14.61
C MET A 63 -17.61 -2.97 13.67
N GLU A 64 -18.91 -3.11 13.92
CA GLU A 64 -19.82 -3.82 13.01
C GLU A 64 -20.05 -3.07 11.70
N GLU A 65 -19.79 -1.76 11.67
CA GLU A 65 -19.89 -0.91 10.47
C GLU A 65 -18.56 -0.84 9.68
N LEU A 66 -17.59 -1.69 10.03
CA LEU A 66 -16.32 -1.72 9.32
C LEU A 66 -16.51 -2.20 7.89
N THR A 67 -16.23 -1.31 6.93
CA THR A 67 -16.35 -1.64 5.50
C THR A 67 -15.04 -1.52 4.74
N GLU A 68 -13.99 -0.99 5.35
CA GLU A 68 -12.74 -0.68 4.66
C GLU A 68 -11.58 -0.78 5.66
N VAL A 69 -10.47 -1.38 5.23
CA VAL A 69 -9.21 -1.43 6.00
C VAL A 69 -8.06 -0.88 5.17
N ILE A 70 -7.06 -0.34 5.83
CA ILE A 70 -5.78 0.06 5.24
C ILE A 70 -4.99 -1.20 4.93
N THR A 71 -4.45 -1.30 3.70
CA THR A 71 -3.73 -2.49 3.26
C THR A 71 -2.25 -2.27 3.06
N ALA A 72 -1.86 -1.06 2.62
CA ALA A 72 -0.47 -0.66 2.48
C ALA A 72 -0.35 0.87 2.63
N ALA A 73 0.82 1.36 3.05
CA ALA A 73 1.12 2.78 3.18
C ALA A 73 2.59 3.09 2.89
N GLU A 74 2.87 4.23 2.26
CA GLU A 74 4.23 4.63 1.90
C GLU A 74 4.41 6.15 1.89
N CYS A 75 5.56 6.62 2.38
CA CYS A 75 6.02 8.01 2.27
C CYS A 75 6.47 8.32 0.84
N HIS A 76 6.25 9.55 0.39
CA HIS A 76 6.78 10.02 -0.89
C HIS A 76 8.31 10.13 -0.83
N PRO A 77 9.06 9.66 -1.86
CA PRO A 77 10.52 9.57 -1.81
C PRO A 77 11.24 10.92 -1.68
N HIS A 78 10.61 12.01 -2.13
CA HIS A 78 11.22 13.37 -2.15
C HIS A 78 10.42 14.43 -1.38
N GLN A 79 9.20 14.14 -0.93
CA GLN A 79 8.30 15.15 -0.36
C GLN A 79 7.91 14.71 1.04
N CYS A 80 8.56 15.28 2.05
CA CYS A 80 8.44 14.82 3.43
C CYS A 80 7.04 14.96 4.04
N ASN A 81 6.19 15.78 3.43
CA ASN A 81 4.82 16.01 3.85
C ASN A 81 3.79 15.10 3.15
N VAL A 82 4.20 14.31 2.15
CA VAL A 82 3.28 13.52 1.33
C VAL A 82 3.46 12.04 1.61
N PHE A 83 2.35 11.34 1.79
CA PHE A 83 2.31 9.89 1.86
C PHE A 83 0.99 9.38 1.25
N VAL A 84 0.97 8.09 0.94
CA VAL A 84 -0.23 7.41 0.46
C VAL A 84 -0.57 6.25 1.39
N TYR A 85 -1.86 5.89 1.40
CA TYR A 85 -2.28 4.57 1.84
C TYR A 85 -3.36 4.02 0.90
N SER A 86 -3.32 2.72 0.69
CA SER A 86 -4.30 1.96 -0.08
C SER A 86 -5.29 1.25 0.84
N SER A 87 -6.39 0.79 0.26
CA SER A 87 -7.43 0.08 1.00
C SER A 87 -7.83 -1.26 0.41
N SER A 88 -8.58 -2.02 1.21
CA SER A 88 -9.25 -3.25 0.80
C SER A 88 -10.37 -3.04 -0.22
N LYS A 89 -10.75 -1.79 -0.52
CA LYS A 89 -11.77 -1.41 -1.51
C LYS A 89 -11.18 -0.97 -2.85
N GLY A 90 -9.86 -1.12 -3.04
CA GLY A 90 -9.20 -0.74 -4.28
C GLY A 90 -9.01 0.76 -4.46
N THR A 91 -9.03 1.53 -3.37
CA THR A 91 -8.85 2.99 -3.39
C THR A 91 -7.47 3.38 -2.88
N ILE A 92 -6.91 4.47 -3.41
CA ILE A 92 -5.68 5.09 -2.88
C ILE A 92 -5.99 6.51 -2.40
N ARG A 93 -5.56 6.82 -1.18
CA ARG A 93 -5.64 8.15 -0.61
C ARG A 93 -4.25 8.74 -0.48
N LEU A 94 -4.04 9.91 -1.08
CA LEU A 94 -2.83 10.70 -0.92
C LEU A 94 -3.11 11.80 0.09
N CYS A 95 -2.27 11.87 1.11
CA CYS A 95 -2.38 12.80 2.22
C CYS A 95 -1.25 13.83 2.19
N ASP A 96 -1.56 15.07 2.57
CA ASP A 96 -0.59 16.15 2.75
C ASP A 96 -0.59 16.62 4.21
N MET A 97 0.49 16.30 4.94
CA MET A 97 0.67 16.65 6.35
C MET A 97 0.76 18.17 6.61
N ARG A 98 0.94 18.99 5.57
CA ARG A 98 0.89 20.46 5.70
C ARG A 98 -0.53 21.01 5.71
N ALA A 99 -1.47 20.30 5.08
CA ALA A 99 -2.85 20.76 4.95
C ALA A 99 -3.61 20.68 6.29
N ALA A 100 -3.34 19.62 7.06
CA ALA A 100 -3.92 19.42 8.38
C ALA A 100 -2.99 18.56 9.25
N ALA A 101 -2.98 18.84 10.56
CA ALA A 101 -2.21 18.03 11.52
C ALA A 101 -2.75 16.59 11.62
N LEU A 102 -4.07 16.44 11.50
CA LEU A 102 -4.74 15.17 11.35
C LEU A 102 -5.04 15.03 9.86
N CYS A 103 -4.51 14.02 9.19
CA CYS A 103 -4.73 13.79 7.76
C CYS A 103 -6.12 13.16 7.50
N ASP A 104 -7.14 13.70 8.18
CA ASP A 104 -8.53 13.24 8.20
C ASP A 104 -9.26 13.48 6.87
N ARG A 105 -8.78 14.47 6.10
CA ARG A 105 -9.17 14.68 4.71
C ARG A 105 -8.01 14.30 3.80
N GLN A 106 -8.26 13.35 2.89
CA GLN A 106 -7.32 13.07 1.82
C GLN A 106 -7.17 14.29 0.90
N SER A 107 -5.94 14.59 0.49
CA SER A 107 -5.67 15.64 -0.48
C SER A 107 -6.13 15.22 -1.88
N LYS A 108 -5.88 13.96 -2.23
CA LYS A 108 -6.32 13.35 -3.48
C LYS A 108 -6.86 11.95 -3.23
N PHE A 109 -7.82 11.56 -4.05
CA PHE A 109 -8.48 10.26 -3.99
C PHE A 109 -8.42 9.62 -5.37
N PHE A 110 -7.69 8.50 -5.47
CA PHE A 110 -7.50 7.77 -6.71
C PHE A 110 -8.42 6.55 -6.70
N GLU A 111 -9.29 6.49 -7.71
CA GLU A 111 -10.27 5.43 -7.89
C GLU A 111 -10.51 5.25 -9.38
N GLU A 112 -10.64 3.99 -9.80
CA GLU A 112 -11.05 3.66 -11.16
C GLU A 112 -12.56 3.38 -11.15
N PRO A 113 -13.38 4.09 -11.94
CA PRO A 113 -14.81 3.83 -12.01
C PRO A 113 -15.08 2.40 -12.48
N GLU A 114 -15.69 1.57 -11.65
CA GLU A 114 -16.17 0.26 -12.08
C GLU A 114 -17.51 0.39 -12.84
N ASP A 115 -17.61 -0.29 -13.98
CA ASP A 115 -18.88 -0.44 -14.68
C ASP A 115 -19.81 -1.32 -13.83
N PRO A 116 -20.99 -0.81 -13.38
CA PRO A 116 -21.92 -1.59 -12.58
C PRO A 116 -22.36 -2.90 -13.22
N SER A 117 -22.34 -2.99 -14.56
CA SER A 117 -22.68 -4.21 -15.30
C SER A 117 -21.60 -5.30 -15.20
N SER A 118 -20.36 -4.92 -14.87
CA SER A 118 -19.23 -5.84 -14.69
C SER A 118 -19.00 -6.24 -13.24
N ARG A 119 -19.74 -5.63 -12.30
CA ARG A 119 -19.58 -5.87 -10.86
C ARG A 119 -20.10 -7.25 -10.49
N SER A 120 -19.21 -8.05 -9.93
CA SER A 120 -19.49 -9.38 -9.40
C SER A 120 -19.19 -9.43 -7.91
N PHE A 121 -19.62 -10.49 -7.22
CA PHE A 121 -19.20 -10.73 -5.83
C PHE A 121 -17.68 -10.70 -5.66
N PHE A 122 -16.95 -11.27 -6.63
CA PHE A 122 -15.48 -11.31 -6.57
C PHE A 122 -14.82 -9.97 -6.88
N SER A 123 -15.52 -9.00 -7.47
CA SER A 123 -14.95 -7.69 -7.84
C SER A 123 -14.39 -6.99 -6.62
N GLU A 124 -15.13 -6.96 -5.52
CA GLU A 124 -14.66 -6.33 -4.28
C GLU A 124 -13.43 -7.04 -3.71
N ILE A 125 -13.43 -8.39 -3.74
CA ILE A 125 -12.32 -9.20 -3.21
C ILE A 125 -11.03 -8.95 -4.02
N ILE A 126 -11.10 -9.03 -5.35
CA ILE A 126 -9.92 -8.87 -6.20
C ILE A 126 -9.48 -7.41 -6.37
N SER A 127 -10.36 -6.44 -6.07
CA SER A 127 -10.04 -5.00 -6.09
C SER A 127 -9.16 -4.57 -4.92
N SER A 128 -9.11 -5.37 -3.84
CA SER A 128 -8.27 -5.08 -2.67
C SER A 128 -6.82 -4.91 -3.10
N ILE A 129 -6.25 -3.73 -2.83
CA ILE A 129 -4.85 -3.46 -3.13
C ILE A 129 -3.99 -4.13 -2.07
N SER A 130 -3.02 -4.95 -2.47
CA SER A 130 -2.08 -5.62 -1.57
C SER A 130 -0.80 -4.83 -1.33
N ASP A 131 -0.41 -3.96 -2.27
CA ASP A 131 0.82 -3.17 -2.17
C ASP A 131 0.72 -1.86 -2.96
N VAL A 132 1.41 -0.83 -2.48
CA VAL A 132 1.53 0.49 -3.10
C VAL A 132 2.99 0.93 -3.05
N LYS A 133 3.51 1.36 -4.20
CA LYS A 133 4.90 1.82 -4.35
C LYS A 133 5.02 3.08 -5.19
N PHE A 134 5.54 4.16 -4.63
CA PHE A 134 6.02 5.29 -5.40
C PHE A 134 7.16 4.87 -6.33
N SER A 135 7.13 5.44 -7.53
CA SER A 135 8.28 5.43 -8.44
C SER A 135 9.45 6.23 -7.82
N HIS A 136 10.69 5.89 -8.18
CA HIS A 136 11.88 6.59 -7.67
C HIS A 136 11.87 8.08 -8.07
N SER A 137 11.29 8.42 -9.21
CA SER A 137 11.06 9.81 -9.64
C SER A 137 10.04 10.58 -8.79
N GLY A 138 9.18 9.88 -8.04
CA GLY A 138 8.07 10.46 -7.28
C GLY A 138 6.91 10.95 -8.13
N ARG A 139 6.96 10.80 -9.47
CA ARG A 139 5.87 11.26 -10.35
C ARG A 139 4.71 10.27 -10.43
N TYR A 140 5.03 8.98 -10.35
CA TYR A 140 4.08 7.89 -10.45
C TYR A 140 4.00 7.11 -9.14
N MET A 141 2.89 6.43 -8.95
CA MET A 141 2.75 5.35 -7.98
C MET A 141 2.23 4.10 -8.67
N MET A 142 2.62 2.94 -8.17
CA MET A 142 2.16 1.64 -8.62
C MET A 142 1.32 1.00 -7.53
N THR A 143 0.27 0.29 -7.94
CA THR A 143 -0.57 -0.51 -7.05
C THR A 143 -0.67 -1.93 -7.57
N ARG A 144 -0.64 -2.90 -6.67
CA ARG A 144 -0.92 -4.30 -6.97
C ARG A 144 -2.27 -4.68 -6.38
N ASP A 145 -3.19 -5.12 -7.24
CA ASP A 145 -4.40 -5.84 -6.83
C ASP A 145 -4.23 -7.33 -7.15
N TYR A 146 -5.25 -8.17 -6.97
CA TYR A 146 -5.06 -9.61 -7.14
C TYR A 146 -4.59 -9.96 -8.56
N LEU A 147 -5.28 -9.46 -9.60
CA LEU A 147 -5.04 -9.86 -10.98
C LEU A 147 -4.06 -8.96 -11.74
N SER A 148 -3.87 -7.73 -11.29
CA SER A 148 -3.23 -6.68 -12.06
C SER A 148 -2.25 -5.83 -11.28
N VAL A 149 -1.32 -5.23 -12.02
CA VAL A 149 -0.50 -4.11 -11.55
C VAL A 149 -0.92 -2.87 -12.33
N LYS A 150 -1.18 -1.77 -11.62
CA LYS A 150 -1.61 -0.50 -12.21
C LYS A 150 -0.62 0.59 -11.86
N VAL A 151 -0.31 1.46 -12.83
CA VAL A 151 0.51 2.66 -12.62
C VAL A 151 -0.39 3.87 -12.70
N TRP A 152 -0.23 4.79 -11.75
CA TRP A 152 -0.97 6.04 -11.64
C TRP A 152 0.00 7.21 -11.76
N ASP A 153 -0.36 8.23 -12.55
CA ASP A 153 0.29 9.55 -12.48
C ASP A 153 -0.36 10.32 -11.33
N LEU A 154 0.43 10.91 -10.44
CA LEU A 154 -0.11 11.64 -9.28
C LEU A 154 -0.95 12.86 -9.66
N ASN A 155 -0.95 13.27 -10.93
CA ASN A 155 -1.79 14.34 -11.47
C ASN A 155 -3.05 13.85 -12.22
N MET A 156 -3.30 12.54 -12.24
CA MET A 156 -4.49 11.94 -12.87
C MET A 156 -5.15 10.96 -11.89
N GLU A 157 -6.13 11.45 -11.13
CA GLU A 157 -6.77 10.67 -10.06
C GLU A 157 -7.84 9.68 -10.55
N ASN A 158 -8.40 9.92 -11.74
CA ASN A 158 -9.61 9.25 -12.21
C ASN A 158 -9.39 7.91 -12.91
N ARG A 159 -8.13 7.54 -13.20
CA ARG A 159 -7.76 6.25 -13.80
C ARG A 159 -6.25 6.03 -13.76
N PRO A 160 -5.78 4.78 -13.78
CA PRO A 160 -4.37 4.49 -14.01
C PRO A 160 -3.94 4.90 -15.43
N VAL A 161 -2.67 5.23 -15.58
CA VAL A 161 -2.03 5.49 -16.89
C VAL A 161 -1.61 4.21 -17.59
N GLU A 162 -1.31 3.15 -16.84
CA GLU A 162 -0.93 1.83 -17.36
C GLU A 162 -1.57 0.73 -16.50
N THR A 163 -2.02 -0.36 -17.12
CA THR A 163 -2.59 -1.53 -16.44
C THR A 163 -2.02 -2.80 -17.05
N TYR A 164 -1.39 -3.63 -16.22
CA TYR A 164 -0.71 -4.87 -16.60
C TYR A 164 -1.39 -6.08 -15.96
N GLN A 165 -1.82 -7.03 -16.78
CA GLN A 165 -2.42 -8.28 -16.29
C GLN A 165 -1.33 -9.28 -15.89
N VAL A 166 -1.31 -9.70 -14.63
CA VAL A 166 -0.26 -10.55 -14.08
C VAL A 166 -0.51 -12.03 -14.39
N HIS A 167 -1.74 -12.47 -14.12
CA HIS A 167 -2.13 -13.87 -14.26
C HIS A 167 -3.62 -14.02 -14.63
N GLU A 168 -4.04 -13.37 -15.73
CA GLU A 168 -5.43 -13.38 -16.23
C GLU A 168 -6.02 -14.80 -16.40
N TYR A 169 -5.17 -15.81 -16.60
CA TYR A 169 -5.58 -17.23 -16.66
C TYR A 169 -6.23 -17.75 -15.36
N LEU A 170 -6.11 -17.01 -14.25
CA LEU A 170 -6.77 -17.32 -12.98
C LEU A 170 -8.19 -16.76 -12.87
N ARG A 171 -8.60 -15.86 -13.75
CA ARG A 171 -9.92 -15.20 -13.67
C ARG A 171 -11.10 -16.18 -13.75
N SER A 172 -10.97 -17.25 -14.54
CA SER A 172 -11.98 -18.32 -14.58
C SER A 172 -11.96 -19.25 -13.37
N LYS A 173 -10.97 -19.11 -12.48
CA LYS A 173 -10.74 -19.96 -11.31
C LYS A 173 -11.00 -19.25 -9.98
N LEU A 174 -11.53 -18.02 -9.98
CA LEU A 174 -11.76 -17.22 -8.78
C LEU A 174 -12.59 -17.96 -7.71
N CYS A 175 -13.59 -18.75 -8.12
CA CYS A 175 -14.36 -19.57 -7.19
C CYS A 175 -13.48 -20.59 -6.44
N SER A 176 -12.64 -21.33 -7.16
CA SER A 176 -11.73 -22.32 -6.56
C SER A 176 -10.62 -21.65 -5.73
N LEU A 177 -10.18 -20.46 -6.13
CA LEU A 177 -9.19 -19.68 -5.39
C LEU A 177 -9.77 -19.06 -4.12
N TYR A 178 -11.08 -18.81 -4.10
CA TYR A 178 -11.80 -18.38 -2.91
C TYR A 178 -12.01 -19.54 -1.94
N GLU A 179 -12.36 -20.73 -2.44
CA GLU A 179 -12.55 -21.93 -1.61
C GLU A 179 -11.28 -22.41 -0.89
N ASN A 180 -10.10 -22.05 -1.38
CA ASN A 180 -8.81 -22.42 -0.80
C ASN A 180 -8.02 -21.22 -0.24
N ASP A 181 -8.69 -20.08 -0.05
CA ASP A 181 -8.15 -18.82 0.48
C ASP A 181 -7.02 -18.16 -0.34
N CYS A 182 -6.56 -18.75 -1.45
CA CYS A 182 -5.52 -18.16 -2.30
C CYS A 182 -5.92 -16.80 -2.87
N ILE A 183 -7.21 -16.51 -3.04
CA ILE A 183 -7.68 -15.20 -3.52
C ILE A 183 -7.29 -14.04 -2.59
N PHE A 184 -6.96 -14.33 -1.32
CA PHE A 184 -6.53 -13.34 -0.31
C PHE A 184 -5.01 -13.18 -0.23
N ASP A 185 -4.25 -13.89 -1.06
CA ASP A 185 -2.80 -13.76 -1.11
C ASP A 185 -2.39 -12.33 -1.48
N LYS A 186 -1.51 -11.74 -0.65
CA LYS A 186 -0.99 -10.38 -0.84
C LYS A 186 0.32 -10.42 -1.61
N PHE A 187 0.26 -10.09 -2.89
CA PHE A 187 1.46 -9.96 -3.72
C PHE A 187 2.05 -8.55 -3.61
N GLU A 188 3.37 -8.47 -3.55
CA GLU A 188 4.13 -7.22 -3.62
C GLU A 188 4.53 -6.87 -5.05
N CYS A 189 4.91 -5.62 -5.26
CA CYS A 189 5.41 -5.11 -6.54
C CYS A 189 6.60 -4.17 -6.33
N CYS A 190 7.49 -4.06 -7.32
CA CYS A 190 8.60 -3.13 -7.24
C CYS A 190 9.01 -2.55 -8.60
N TRP A 191 9.64 -1.39 -8.54
CA TRP A 191 10.23 -0.68 -9.67
C TRP A 191 11.69 -1.08 -9.85
N ASN A 192 12.18 -1.09 -11.09
CA ASN A 192 13.63 -0.97 -11.31
C ASN A 192 14.12 0.46 -10.98
N GLY A 193 15.43 0.66 -10.85
CA GLY A 193 15.98 1.95 -10.42
C GLY A 193 15.73 3.14 -11.37
N SER A 194 15.34 2.89 -12.61
CA SER A 194 15.00 3.93 -13.61
C SER A 194 13.50 4.11 -13.82
N ASP A 195 12.65 3.44 -13.03
CA ASP A 195 11.20 3.39 -13.17
C ASP A 195 10.70 2.88 -14.54
N SER A 196 11.55 2.26 -15.35
CA SER A 196 11.22 1.82 -16.72
C SER A 196 10.72 0.38 -16.79
N ALA A 197 10.89 -0.39 -15.72
CA ALA A 197 10.40 -1.75 -15.62
C ALA A 197 9.80 -2.02 -14.24
N ILE A 198 8.80 -2.89 -14.21
CA ILE A 198 8.06 -3.31 -13.02
C ILE A 198 8.26 -4.82 -12.83
N MET A 199 8.36 -5.28 -11.59
CA MET A 199 8.37 -6.69 -11.22
C MET A 199 7.28 -7.00 -10.19
N THR A 200 6.65 -8.18 -10.30
CA THR A 200 5.69 -8.66 -9.29
C THR A 200 5.56 -10.20 -9.33
N GLY A 201 5.14 -10.80 -8.21
CA GLY A 201 4.98 -12.24 -8.07
C GLY A 201 3.69 -12.81 -8.66
N SER A 202 3.68 -14.14 -8.84
CA SER A 202 2.52 -14.97 -9.14
C SER A 202 2.73 -16.37 -8.54
N TYR A 203 1.76 -17.26 -8.72
CA TYR A 203 1.84 -18.64 -8.26
C TYR A 203 2.90 -19.47 -8.99
N ASN A 204 3.21 -20.65 -8.44
CA ASN A 204 4.13 -21.62 -9.02
C ASN A 204 5.57 -21.10 -9.18
N ASN A 205 6.02 -20.29 -8.22
CA ASN A 205 7.33 -19.62 -8.24
C ASN A 205 7.57 -18.78 -9.49
N PHE A 206 6.51 -18.30 -10.15
CA PHE A 206 6.63 -17.38 -11.27
C PHE A 206 6.59 -15.94 -10.78
N PHE A 207 7.35 -15.10 -11.47
CA PHE A 207 7.22 -13.66 -11.38
C PHE A 207 7.04 -13.09 -12.79
N ARG A 208 6.45 -11.92 -12.88
CA ARG A 208 6.29 -11.15 -14.11
C ARG A 208 7.19 -9.94 -14.07
N MET A 209 7.71 -9.59 -15.23
CA MET A 209 8.33 -8.30 -15.47
C MET A 209 7.59 -7.61 -16.61
N PHE A 210 7.33 -6.32 -16.45
CA PHE A 210 6.69 -5.48 -17.46
C PHE A 210 7.62 -4.33 -17.80
N ASP A 211 7.91 -4.16 -19.09
CA ASP A 211 8.57 -2.96 -19.61
C ASP A 211 7.52 -1.87 -19.80
N ARG A 212 7.91 -0.63 -19.53
CA ARG A 212 7.06 0.56 -19.69
C ARG A 212 7.39 1.35 -20.96
N ASN A 213 8.39 0.92 -21.73
CA ASN A 213 8.78 1.50 -23.02
C ASN A 213 8.09 0.84 -24.22
#